data_AF-A0A2X2VIL7-F1
#
_entry.id   AF-A0A2X2VIL7-F1
#
_cell.length_a   1.000
_cell.length_b   1.000
_cell.length_c   1.000
_cell.angle_alpha   90.00
_cell.angle_beta   90.00
_cell.angle_gamma   90.00
#
_symmetry.space_group_name_H-M   'P 1'
#
loop_
_entity.id
_entity.type
_entity.pdbx_description
1 polymer ?
#
loop_
_entity_poly.entity_id
_entity_poly.type
_entity_poly.pdbx_seq_one_letter_code
_entity_poly.pdbx_strand_id
1 'polypeptide(L)'
;MHKKLLPFILFIVFFQITKAQNEFITVWKPSLPSSSSVGIPYNSNENQIWFPGKGTDYNIYWEEIGYPSHNATLSNVSSDYQILIDFGHPLNPLSSDAMYRVKISKGNGDFNQIQFMNSQIIIGNQPSNMVGDSYKIVNVEQWGNIKWISMKQAFLSCENLDVAATDIPDLSEVTDMSYMFSNCKNFISNPTIDNWNISNINNLEGIFDNCYLFNQPVGNWNTSNVTNLKRAFAGCFLFNQPIGNWNISNVTNLSETFLTCYEFDQPLESWNTSNVTSMAVMFMSARKFNQPLASWNTSKVTSTASMFLNASKFNQPIESWDMSRNIESKFMFFNATQFNQPLGNWNTSQINDMMSMFSNAKNFNQDISSWDTGNVQNMNSMFSLAEQFNGDVSNWNVSKVKDMSFMFNGAKKFNQNLGKWRLNSLQLASNILKNTALTCENYDNTLYGWSQNTSLPSNINISSVSPLVYSHSGAVTARNYLINNKGWTITGDIYDGECASQLGTSDIKTDNKISIYPNPAKDIIYIKNTNADQYKILDLAGRIIVQGTPENEQIYIRTLIPGNYILQLYVKEGIQNLKFIKK
;
A
#
# COMPACT_ATOMS: atom_id res chain seq x y z
N MET A 1 14.35 47.10 8.12
CA MET A 1 12.98 46.84 8.60
C MET A 1 12.02 47.20 7.48
N HIS A 2 11.45 46.21 6.77
CA HIS A 2 10.18 46.29 6.01
C HIS A 2 9.91 44.93 5.37
N LYS A 3 9.12 44.11 6.09
CA LYS A 3 8.48 42.90 5.54
C LYS A 3 7.34 43.37 4.64
N LYS A 4 7.38 43.00 3.35
CA LYS A 4 6.21 43.08 2.47
C LYS A 4 5.28 41.91 2.82
N LEU A 5 4.12 42.23 3.39
CA LEU A 5 2.99 41.31 3.44
C LEU A 5 2.43 41.17 2.00
N LEU A 6 2.40 39.94 1.48
CA LEU A 6 1.57 39.61 0.33
C LEU A 6 0.09 39.62 0.77
N PRO A 7 -0.82 40.26 0.02
CA PRO A 7 -2.24 40.14 0.32
C PRO A 7 -2.73 38.76 -0.14
N PHE A 8 -3.31 38.01 0.79
CA PHE A 8 -4.11 36.82 0.52
C PHE A 8 -5.34 37.29 -0.27
N ILE A 9 -5.38 37.00 -1.58
CA ILE A 9 -6.57 37.26 -2.40
C ILE A 9 -7.59 36.18 -2.03
N LEU A 10 -8.54 36.56 -1.18
CA LEU A 10 -9.74 35.79 -0.89
C LEU A 10 -10.59 35.77 -2.18
N PHE A 11 -10.46 34.71 -2.98
CA PHE A 11 -11.31 34.48 -4.13
C PHE A 11 -12.70 34.06 -3.62
N ILE A 12 -13.57 35.03 -3.35
CA ILE A 12 -14.99 34.77 -3.11
C ILE A 12 -15.61 34.46 -4.48
N VAL A 13 -15.67 33.17 -4.81
CA VAL A 13 -16.47 32.68 -5.94
C VAL A 13 -17.94 32.85 -5.57
N PHE A 14 -18.61 33.82 -6.17
CA PHE A 14 -20.07 33.90 -6.16
C PHE A 14 -20.60 32.71 -6.98
N PHE A 15 -20.91 31.59 -6.31
CA PHE A 15 -21.73 30.55 -6.91
C PHE A 15 -23.15 31.08 -7.03
N GLN A 16 -23.54 31.53 -8.24
CA GLN A 16 -24.96 31.57 -8.57
C GLN A 16 -25.45 30.12 -8.63
N ILE A 17 -26.10 29.68 -7.56
CA ILE A 17 -26.90 28.46 -7.58
C ILE A 17 -28.11 28.77 -8.47
N THR A 18 -27.98 28.54 -9.78
CA THR A 18 -29.13 28.51 -10.67
C THR A 18 -30.04 27.38 -10.20
N LYS A 19 -31.33 27.65 -9.99
CA LYS A 19 -32.30 26.59 -9.68
C LYS A 19 -32.24 25.53 -10.79
N ALA A 20 -32.09 24.26 -10.41
CA ALA A 20 -32.12 23.15 -11.35
C ALA A 20 -33.39 23.19 -12.21
N GLN A 21 -33.25 23.06 -13.52
CA GLN A 21 -34.40 22.88 -14.41
C GLN A 21 -34.89 21.43 -14.30
N ASN A 22 -36.06 21.14 -14.89
CA ASN A 22 -36.69 19.82 -14.72
C ASN A 22 -35.97 18.68 -15.46
N GLU A 23 -35.08 18.97 -16.40
CA GLU A 23 -34.55 17.99 -17.34
C GLU A 23 -33.13 17.54 -16.97
N PHE A 24 -32.83 16.26 -17.18
CA PHE A 24 -31.46 15.76 -17.23
C PHE A 24 -30.90 15.98 -18.63
N ILE A 25 -29.76 16.67 -18.75
CA ILE A 25 -29.23 17.13 -20.04
C ILE A 25 -27.82 16.57 -20.27
N THR A 26 -27.66 15.90 -21.40
CA THR A 26 -26.39 15.32 -21.85
C THR A 26 -26.07 15.75 -23.28
N VAL A 27 -24.79 15.71 -23.63
CA VAL A 27 -24.31 15.96 -25.00
C VAL A 27 -23.67 14.71 -25.55
N TRP A 28 -24.02 14.39 -26.80
CA TRP A 28 -23.58 13.21 -27.51
C TRP A 28 -22.95 13.59 -28.85
N LYS A 29 -21.87 12.88 -29.23
CA LYS A 29 -21.22 12.96 -30.55
C LYS A 29 -21.33 11.60 -31.24
N PRO A 30 -22.38 11.37 -32.05
CA PRO A 30 -22.70 10.03 -32.57
C PRO A 30 -21.68 9.48 -33.57
N SER A 31 -20.86 10.35 -34.16
CA SER A 31 -19.77 10.00 -35.07
C SER A 31 -18.55 9.38 -34.37
N LEU A 32 -18.46 9.46 -33.04
CA LEU A 32 -17.43 8.75 -32.29
C LEU A 32 -17.64 7.22 -32.41
N PRO A 33 -16.57 6.42 -32.40
CA PRO A 33 -16.70 4.98 -32.57
C PRO A 33 -17.57 4.38 -31.46
N SER A 34 -18.47 3.46 -31.82
CA SER A 34 -19.08 2.56 -30.85
C SER A 34 -18.02 1.55 -30.41
N SER A 35 -17.88 1.29 -29.11
CA SER A 35 -17.11 0.11 -28.70
C SER A 35 -17.81 -1.13 -29.22
N SER A 36 -17.08 -2.00 -29.92
CA SER A 36 -17.57 -3.33 -30.29
C SER A 36 -17.71 -4.16 -29.01
N SER A 37 -18.83 -4.02 -28.32
CA SER A 37 -19.11 -4.72 -27.08
C SER A 37 -20.45 -5.42 -27.17
N VAL A 38 -20.43 -6.70 -26.82
CA VAL A 38 -21.61 -7.54 -26.64
C VAL A 38 -22.56 -6.82 -25.67
N GLY A 39 -23.85 -6.73 -25.98
CA GLY A 39 -24.88 -6.10 -25.13
C GLY A 39 -25.76 -5.05 -25.81
N ILE A 40 -25.24 -4.31 -26.79
CA ILE A 40 -26.06 -3.51 -27.70
C ILE A 40 -26.59 -4.40 -28.83
N PRO A 41 -27.86 -4.28 -29.26
CA PRO A 41 -28.45 -5.15 -30.29
C PRO A 41 -27.67 -5.17 -31.61
N TYR A 42 -27.11 -4.03 -32.00
CA TYR A 42 -26.20 -3.84 -33.12
C TYR A 42 -25.42 -2.54 -32.91
N ASN A 43 -24.27 -2.40 -33.60
CA ASN A 43 -23.50 -1.16 -33.56
C ASN A 43 -24.33 -0.01 -34.15
N SER A 44 -24.55 1.04 -33.37
CA SER A 44 -25.18 2.27 -33.85
C SER A 44 -24.29 2.97 -34.88
N ASN A 45 -24.89 3.53 -35.92
CA ASN A 45 -24.15 4.26 -36.95
C ASN A 45 -23.73 5.68 -36.48
N GLU A 46 -23.15 6.47 -37.37
CA GLU A 46 -22.65 7.82 -37.09
C GLU A 46 -23.73 8.88 -36.76
N ASN A 47 -25.01 8.53 -36.87
CA ASN A 47 -26.17 9.37 -36.56
C ASN A 47 -27.06 8.76 -35.47
N GLN A 48 -26.59 7.69 -34.82
CA GLN A 48 -27.38 6.94 -33.85
C GLN A 48 -26.63 6.76 -32.53
N ILE A 49 -27.39 6.67 -31.44
CA ILE A 49 -26.90 6.23 -30.14
C ILE A 49 -27.86 5.21 -29.51
N TRP A 50 -27.30 4.26 -28.79
CA TRP A 50 -28.00 3.51 -27.75
C TRP A 50 -27.93 4.31 -26.45
N PHE A 51 -29.06 4.91 -26.05
CA PHE A 51 -29.21 5.65 -24.80
C PHE A 51 -29.57 4.68 -23.66
N PRO A 52 -28.77 4.55 -22.60
CA PRO A 52 -28.94 3.52 -21.56
C PRO A 52 -29.84 4.00 -20.40
N GLY A 53 -30.96 4.60 -20.75
CA GLY A 53 -31.90 5.18 -19.81
C GLY A 53 -33.01 4.21 -19.38
N LYS A 54 -33.27 4.14 -18.07
CA LYS A 54 -34.34 3.31 -17.51
C LYS A 54 -35.43 4.13 -16.83
N GLY A 55 -36.64 3.66 -17.01
CA GLY A 55 -37.84 4.32 -16.52
C GLY A 55 -39.07 3.92 -17.30
N THR A 56 -40.19 4.52 -16.92
CA THR A 56 -41.51 4.33 -17.54
C THR A 56 -42.11 5.66 -17.91
N ASP A 57 -42.71 5.75 -19.10
CA ASP A 57 -43.45 6.90 -19.61
C ASP A 57 -42.74 8.26 -19.49
N TYR A 58 -41.41 8.26 -19.64
CA TYR A 58 -40.59 9.48 -19.69
C TYR A 58 -40.47 10.01 -21.12
N ASN A 59 -40.05 11.27 -21.27
CA ASN A 59 -39.86 11.88 -22.58
C ASN A 59 -38.39 12.15 -22.85
N ILE A 60 -37.98 11.98 -24.11
CA ILE A 60 -36.65 12.32 -24.62
C ILE A 60 -36.84 13.39 -25.69
N TYR A 61 -36.28 14.58 -25.47
CA TYR A 61 -36.13 15.60 -26.49
C TYR A 61 -34.67 15.66 -26.91
N TRP A 62 -34.40 15.84 -28.20
CA TRP A 62 -33.05 16.11 -28.66
C TRP A 62 -33.02 17.24 -29.68
N GLU A 63 -31.90 17.97 -29.72
CA GLU A 63 -31.62 19.03 -30.68
C GLU A 63 -30.15 18.98 -31.13
N GLU A 64 -29.89 19.27 -32.40
CA GLU A 64 -28.53 19.44 -32.91
C GLU A 64 -27.95 20.79 -32.44
N ILE A 65 -26.75 20.75 -31.84
CA ILE A 65 -26.08 21.94 -31.30
C ILE A 65 -25.66 22.85 -32.46
N GLY A 66 -26.15 24.09 -32.44
CA GLY A 66 -25.93 25.08 -33.51
C GLY A 66 -26.99 25.04 -34.62
N TYR A 67 -27.84 24.01 -34.65
CA TYR A 67 -28.88 23.80 -35.67
C TYR A 67 -30.21 23.42 -35.02
N PRO A 68 -30.83 24.30 -34.20
CA PRO A 68 -31.99 23.95 -33.37
C PRO A 68 -33.25 23.54 -34.15
N SER A 69 -33.32 23.83 -35.46
CA SER A 69 -34.38 23.32 -36.33
C SER A 69 -34.30 21.80 -36.55
N HIS A 70 -33.14 21.20 -36.31
CA HIS A 70 -32.94 19.76 -36.33
C HIS A 70 -33.14 19.22 -34.91
N ASN A 71 -34.35 18.74 -34.64
CA ASN A 71 -34.76 18.25 -33.34
C ASN A 71 -35.87 17.20 -33.50
N ALA A 72 -36.07 16.38 -32.46
CA ALA A 72 -37.27 15.56 -32.33
C ALA A 72 -37.60 15.27 -30.86
N THR A 73 -38.80 14.75 -30.63
CA THR A 73 -39.27 14.29 -29.31
C THR A 73 -39.76 12.85 -29.40
N LEU A 74 -39.24 11.98 -28.53
CA LEU A 74 -39.78 10.66 -28.25
C LEU A 74 -40.61 10.78 -26.96
N SER A 75 -41.92 10.52 -27.05
CA SER A 75 -42.84 10.64 -25.90
C SER A 75 -43.25 9.26 -25.37
N ASN A 76 -43.57 9.17 -24.07
CA ASN A 76 -43.99 7.95 -23.39
C ASN A 76 -42.98 6.79 -23.57
N VAL A 77 -41.70 7.11 -23.45
CA VAL A 77 -40.63 6.13 -23.51
C VAL A 77 -40.62 5.29 -22.23
N SER A 78 -40.63 3.98 -22.40
CA SER A 78 -40.42 3.01 -21.32
C SER A 78 -39.30 2.06 -21.72
N SER A 79 -38.30 1.89 -20.85
CA SER A 79 -37.19 0.97 -21.11
C SER A 79 -36.59 0.45 -19.80
N ASP A 80 -36.24 -0.83 -19.81
CA ASP A 80 -35.51 -1.50 -18.72
C ASP A 80 -33.99 -1.54 -18.96
N TYR A 81 -33.53 -1.16 -20.16
CA TYR A 81 -32.13 -1.31 -20.57
C TYR A 81 -31.62 -0.11 -21.36
N GLN A 82 -32.21 0.12 -22.54
CA GLN A 82 -31.73 1.09 -23.51
C GLN A 82 -32.80 1.42 -24.54
N ILE A 83 -32.61 2.53 -25.26
CA ILE A 83 -33.42 2.92 -26.43
C ILE A 83 -32.50 3.44 -27.52
N LEU A 84 -32.80 3.12 -28.78
CA LEU A 84 -32.11 3.71 -29.92
C LEU A 84 -32.67 5.11 -30.16
N ILE A 85 -31.78 6.09 -30.20
CA ILE A 85 -32.09 7.43 -30.69
C ILE A 85 -31.41 7.57 -32.05
N ASP A 86 -32.22 7.80 -33.08
CA ASP A 86 -31.76 8.14 -34.42
C ASP A 86 -31.93 9.64 -34.62
N PHE A 87 -30.82 10.34 -34.81
CA PHE A 87 -30.81 11.78 -35.01
C PHE A 87 -31.08 12.18 -36.46
N GLY A 88 -31.16 11.24 -37.40
CA GLY A 88 -31.30 11.58 -38.83
C GLY A 88 -30.03 12.19 -39.43
N HIS A 89 -30.15 12.77 -40.64
CA HIS A 89 -29.00 13.37 -41.31
C HIS A 89 -28.68 14.75 -40.70
N PRO A 90 -27.45 15.00 -40.22
CA PRO A 90 -27.08 16.26 -39.58
C PRO A 90 -27.25 17.47 -40.50
N LEU A 91 -27.62 18.63 -39.94
CA LEU A 91 -27.58 19.91 -40.64
C LEU A 91 -26.20 20.57 -40.57
N ASN A 92 -25.31 20.12 -39.69
CA ASN A 92 -23.92 20.56 -39.66
C ASN A 92 -23.21 20.23 -40.99
N PRO A 93 -22.59 21.23 -41.66
CA PRO A 93 -21.83 21.05 -42.90
C PRO A 93 -20.72 20.01 -42.81
N LEU A 94 -20.17 19.79 -41.60
CA LEU A 94 -19.26 18.70 -41.29
C LEU A 94 -20.02 17.68 -40.44
N SER A 95 -20.67 16.71 -41.08
CA SER A 95 -21.53 15.72 -40.40
C SER A 95 -20.81 14.97 -39.26
N SER A 96 -19.50 14.72 -39.39
CA SER A 96 -18.68 14.09 -38.35
C SER A 96 -18.50 14.94 -37.08
N ASP A 97 -18.78 16.24 -37.13
CA ASP A 97 -18.70 17.17 -35.99
C ASP A 97 -20.06 17.50 -35.39
N ALA A 98 -21.14 16.91 -35.93
CA ALA A 98 -22.47 17.05 -35.35
C ALA A 98 -22.50 16.53 -33.90
N MET A 99 -23.04 17.36 -33.01
CA MET A 99 -23.30 17.01 -31.61
C MET A 99 -24.75 17.31 -31.27
N TYR A 100 -25.31 16.51 -30.38
CA TYR A 100 -26.71 16.56 -30.03
C TYR A 100 -26.87 16.71 -28.54
N ARG A 101 -27.70 17.67 -28.13
CA ARG A 101 -28.14 17.81 -26.75
C ARG A 101 -29.37 16.93 -26.57
N VAL A 102 -29.28 15.95 -25.66
CA VAL A 102 -30.36 15.05 -25.28
C VAL A 102 -30.88 15.48 -23.91
N LYS A 103 -32.17 15.81 -23.83
CA LYS A 103 -32.88 16.29 -22.63
C LYS A 103 -33.93 15.27 -22.23
N ILE A 104 -33.85 14.80 -21.00
CA ILE A 104 -34.77 13.81 -20.44
C ILE A 104 -35.69 14.49 -19.43
N SER A 105 -37.00 14.32 -19.59
CA SER A 105 -38.00 14.78 -18.62
C SER A 105 -38.90 13.63 -18.20
N LYS A 106 -39.48 13.72 -17.00
CA LYS A 106 -40.31 12.66 -16.41
C LYS A 106 -41.56 12.29 -17.22
N GLY A 107 -42.02 13.13 -18.14
CA GLY A 107 -43.25 12.89 -18.89
C GLY A 107 -44.45 12.63 -17.95
N ASN A 108 -45.13 11.51 -18.17
CA ASN A 108 -46.24 11.04 -17.33
C ASN A 108 -45.82 9.98 -16.30
N GLY A 109 -44.58 9.49 -16.36
CA GLY A 109 -44.03 8.52 -15.42
C GLY A 109 -42.75 9.02 -14.76
N ASP A 110 -41.73 8.17 -14.75
CA ASP A 110 -40.47 8.40 -14.04
C ASP A 110 -39.27 7.95 -14.89
N PHE A 111 -38.22 8.77 -14.88
CA PHE A 111 -36.88 8.40 -15.32
C PHE A 111 -36.01 8.36 -14.07
N ASN A 112 -35.35 7.25 -13.79
CA ASN A 112 -34.75 7.06 -12.45
C ASN A 112 -33.40 6.35 -12.42
N GLN A 113 -32.90 5.87 -13.57
CA GLN A 113 -31.57 5.29 -13.67
C GLN A 113 -30.99 5.47 -15.08
N ILE A 114 -29.70 5.79 -15.13
CA ILE A 114 -28.84 5.56 -16.30
C ILE A 114 -27.85 4.46 -15.92
N GLN A 115 -27.57 3.51 -16.82
CA GLN A 115 -26.67 2.40 -16.53
C GLN A 115 -26.03 1.86 -17.81
N PHE A 116 -24.75 2.13 -18.06
CA PHE A 116 -24.08 1.68 -19.31
C PHE A 116 -23.71 0.20 -19.31
N MET A 117 -23.65 -0.44 -18.13
CA MET A 117 -23.31 -1.86 -18.00
C MET A 117 -24.37 -2.62 -17.21
N ASN A 118 -24.90 -3.71 -17.77
CA ASN A 118 -25.78 -4.60 -17.03
C ASN A 118 -25.23 -6.03 -17.01
N SER A 119 -24.75 -6.48 -15.85
CA SER A 119 -24.19 -7.82 -15.64
C SER A 119 -25.25 -8.94 -15.61
N GLN A 120 -26.54 -8.59 -15.61
CA GLN A 120 -27.63 -9.56 -15.68
C GLN A 120 -27.98 -9.95 -17.12
N ILE A 121 -27.53 -9.16 -18.11
CA ILE A 121 -27.67 -9.54 -19.51
C ILE A 121 -26.56 -10.55 -19.81
N ILE A 122 -26.95 -11.78 -20.12
CA ILE A 122 -26.06 -12.84 -20.58
C ILE A 122 -26.33 -13.07 -22.06
N ILE A 123 -25.34 -12.82 -22.92
CA ILE A 123 -25.38 -13.18 -24.34
C ILE A 123 -24.26 -14.21 -24.53
N GLY A 124 -24.63 -15.48 -24.65
CA GLY A 124 -23.66 -16.58 -24.64
C GLY A 124 -23.03 -16.80 -23.25
N ASN A 125 -21.71 -16.99 -23.19
CA ASN A 125 -20.97 -17.29 -21.94
C ASN A 125 -20.20 -16.08 -21.36
N GLN A 126 -20.52 -14.84 -21.77
CA GLN A 126 -19.85 -13.64 -21.28
C GLN A 126 -20.80 -12.78 -20.42
N PRO A 127 -20.47 -12.50 -19.14
CA PRO A 127 -21.35 -11.83 -18.18
C PRO A 127 -21.28 -10.30 -18.22
N SER A 128 -20.55 -9.69 -19.16
CA SER A 128 -20.32 -8.24 -19.23
C SER A 128 -20.88 -7.65 -20.51
N ASN A 129 -22.12 -7.12 -20.45
CA ASN A 129 -22.79 -6.56 -21.61
C ASN A 129 -23.01 -5.05 -21.47
N MET A 130 -22.41 -4.28 -22.40
CA MET A 130 -22.62 -2.83 -22.52
C MET A 130 -23.98 -2.58 -23.16
N VAL A 131 -24.80 -1.71 -22.57
CA VAL A 131 -26.16 -1.41 -23.04
C VAL A 131 -26.30 -0.02 -23.64
N GLY A 132 -25.30 0.84 -23.49
CA GLY A 132 -25.27 2.18 -24.08
C GLY A 132 -23.97 2.46 -24.81
N ASP A 133 -24.01 3.43 -25.74
CA ASP A 133 -22.83 3.90 -26.46
C ASP A 133 -21.94 4.80 -25.58
N SER A 134 -21.17 4.18 -24.69
CA SER A 134 -20.35 4.89 -23.69
C SER A 134 -19.31 5.85 -24.29
N TYR A 135 -18.78 5.56 -25.47
CA TYR A 135 -17.81 6.45 -26.14
C TYR A 135 -18.46 7.68 -26.80
N LYS A 136 -19.77 7.65 -27.03
CA LYS A 136 -20.48 8.70 -27.77
C LYS A 136 -21.03 9.80 -26.85
N ILE A 137 -21.19 9.57 -25.55
CA ILE A 137 -21.50 10.64 -24.59
C ILE A 137 -20.22 11.43 -24.27
N VAL A 138 -20.32 12.76 -24.34
CA VAL A 138 -19.17 13.65 -24.14
C VAL A 138 -19.35 14.65 -23.00
N ASN A 139 -20.59 14.93 -22.59
CA ASN A 139 -20.84 15.85 -21.48
C ASN A 139 -22.15 15.54 -20.73
N VAL A 140 -22.16 15.78 -19.42
CA VAL A 140 -23.38 16.04 -18.63
C VAL A 140 -23.43 17.53 -18.35
N GLU A 141 -24.40 18.22 -18.96
CA GLU A 141 -24.59 19.68 -18.79
C GLU A 141 -25.49 20.01 -17.60
N GLN A 142 -26.39 19.10 -17.21
CA GLN A 142 -27.34 19.32 -16.12
C GLN A 142 -27.87 18.00 -15.54
N TRP A 143 -27.96 17.89 -14.22
CA TRP A 143 -28.55 16.73 -13.54
C TRP A 143 -30.09 16.76 -13.53
N GLY A 144 -30.66 17.96 -13.37
CA GLY A 144 -32.09 18.19 -13.26
C GLY A 144 -32.69 17.71 -11.94
N ASN A 145 -34.02 17.81 -11.83
CA ASN A 145 -34.78 17.37 -10.65
C ASN A 145 -35.14 15.86 -10.69
N ILE A 146 -34.29 15.05 -11.32
CA ILE A 146 -34.49 13.61 -11.42
C ILE A 146 -34.26 12.97 -10.06
N LYS A 147 -35.24 12.21 -9.57
CA LYS A 147 -35.10 11.36 -8.37
C LYS A 147 -34.42 10.06 -8.75
N TRP A 148 -33.11 10.01 -8.60
CA TRP A 148 -32.32 8.84 -8.97
C TRP A 148 -32.53 7.70 -7.97
N ILE A 149 -32.81 6.50 -8.46
CA ILE A 149 -32.92 5.29 -7.62
C ILE A 149 -31.57 4.59 -7.49
N SER A 150 -30.71 4.67 -8.52
CA SER A 150 -29.35 4.13 -8.47
C SER A 150 -28.44 4.86 -9.45
N MET A 151 -27.18 5.03 -9.04
CA MET A 151 -26.08 5.54 -9.88
C MET A 151 -25.02 4.46 -10.17
N LYS A 152 -25.33 3.20 -9.83
CA LYS A 152 -24.46 2.07 -10.11
C LYS A 152 -24.20 1.98 -11.60
N GLN A 153 -22.92 2.04 -11.99
CA GLN A 153 -22.45 1.92 -13.37
C GLN A 153 -23.08 2.95 -14.34
N ALA A 154 -23.50 4.10 -13.81
CA ALA A 154 -24.27 5.12 -14.55
C ALA A 154 -23.53 5.76 -15.73
N PHE A 155 -22.20 5.82 -15.69
CA PHE A 155 -21.34 6.33 -16.76
C PHE A 155 -20.11 5.43 -16.96
N LEU A 156 -20.24 4.14 -16.67
CA LEU A 156 -19.13 3.19 -16.80
C LEU A 156 -18.58 3.18 -18.24
N SER A 157 -17.25 3.26 -18.36
CA SER A 157 -16.49 3.28 -19.60
C SER A 157 -16.82 4.43 -20.55
N CYS A 158 -17.38 5.54 -20.03
CA CYS A 158 -17.61 6.74 -20.82
C CYS A 158 -16.30 7.53 -20.96
N GLU A 159 -15.36 7.03 -21.78
CA GLU A 159 -13.98 7.55 -21.82
C GLU A 159 -13.88 9.03 -22.22
N ASN A 160 -14.82 9.51 -23.03
CA ASN A 160 -14.89 10.89 -23.54
C ASN A 160 -15.75 11.81 -22.68
N LEU A 161 -16.35 11.31 -21.60
CA LEU A 161 -17.25 12.07 -20.75
C LEU A 161 -16.48 13.05 -19.86
N ASP A 162 -16.95 14.29 -19.86
CA ASP A 162 -16.76 15.23 -18.77
C ASP A 162 -18.12 15.60 -18.12
N VAL A 163 -18.11 16.18 -16.92
CA VAL A 163 -19.33 16.65 -16.23
C VAL A 163 -19.20 18.14 -15.97
N ALA A 164 -19.74 18.95 -16.87
CA ALA A 164 -19.76 20.40 -16.73
C ALA A 164 -20.89 20.91 -15.81
N ALA A 165 -21.87 20.05 -15.50
CA ALA A 165 -23.05 20.38 -14.70
C ALA A 165 -22.74 21.14 -13.41
N THR A 166 -23.49 22.22 -13.17
CA THR A 166 -23.34 23.07 -11.99
C THR A 166 -24.45 22.87 -10.95
N ASP A 167 -25.53 22.22 -11.34
CA ASP A 167 -26.59 21.80 -10.43
C ASP A 167 -26.19 20.51 -9.67
N ILE A 168 -26.94 20.21 -8.61
CA ILE A 168 -26.66 19.08 -7.72
C ILE A 168 -27.69 17.98 -8.01
N PRO A 169 -27.27 16.72 -8.25
CA PRO A 169 -28.20 15.62 -8.45
C PRO A 169 -28.98 15.31 -7.16
N ASP A 170 -30.28 15.00 -7.30
CA ASP A 170 -31.07 14.47 -6.18
C ASP A 170 -30.76 12.98 -5.97
N LEU A 171 -29.87 12.71 -5.01
CA LEU A 171 -29.42 11.37 -4.63
C LEU A 171 -30.17 10.81 -3.41
N SER A 172 -31.32 11.39 -3.02
CA SER A 172 -31.99 11.02 -1.77
C SER A 172 -32.39 9.54 -1.68
N GLU A 173 -32.70 8.91 -2.81
CA GLU A 173 -33.09 7.50 -2.91
C GLU A 173 -31.91 6.57 -3.30
N VAL A 174 -30.72 7.13 -3.57
CA VAL A 174 -29.55 6.36 -4.00
C VAL A 174 -28.81 5.78 -2.81
N THR A 175 -28.52 4.48 -2.88
CA THR A 175 -27.69 3.76 -1.89
C THR A 175 -26.39 3.20 -2.47
N ASP A 176 -26.30 3.07 -3.79
CA ASP A 176 -25.17 2.46 -4.51
C ASP A 176 -24.75 3.36 -5.70
N MET A 177 -23.50 3.84 -5.65
CA MET A 177 -22.81 4.59 -6.71
C MET A 177 -21.62 3.81 -7.27
N SER A 178 -21.57 2.50 -7.04
CA SER A 178 -20.44 1.69 -7.46
C SER A 178 -20.20 1.79 -8.96
N TYR A 179 -18.94 2.02 -9.32
CA TYR A 179 -18.46 2.14 -10.68
C TYR A 179 -19.14 3.24 -11.51
N MET A 180 -19.73 4.26 -10.87
CA MET A 180 -20.46 5.35 -11.54
C MET A 180 -19.64 5.97 -12.68
N PHE A 181 -18.39 6.34 -12.45
CA PHE A 181 -17.49 6.94 -13.44
C PHE A 181 -16.31 6.04 -13.82
N SER A 182 -16.37 4.74 -13.51
CA SER A 182 -15.27 3.82 -13.79
C SER A 182 -14.86 3.87 -15.28
N ASN A 183 -13.57 3.98 -15.57
CA ASN A 183 -12.97 4.14 -16.89
C ASN A 183 -13.35 5.43 -17.65
N CYS A 184 -13.87 6.47 -16.98
CA CYS A 184 -14.01 7.80 -17.60
C CYS A 184 -12.66 8.52 -17.64
N LYS A 185 -11.80 8.19 -18.60
CA LYS A 185 -10.40 8.64 -18.65
C LYS A 185 -10.23 10.15 -18.77
N ASN A 186 -11.17 10.83 -19.45
CA ASN A 186 -11.17 12.30 -19.61
C ASN A 186 -11.99 13.03 -18.53
N PHE A 187 -12.46 12.33 -17.49
CA PHE A 187 -13.31 12.91 -16.45
C PHE A 187 -12.54 13.91 -15.59
N ILE A 188 -12.84 15.20 -15.78
CA ILE A 188 -12.31 16.29 -14.96
C ILE A 188 -13.35 16.68 -13.92
N SER A 189 -14.62 16.80 -14.32
CA SER A 189 -15.79 17.20 -13.54
C SER A 189 -15.74 18.64 -13.01
N ASN A 190 -16.93 19.19 -12.75
CA ASN A 190 -17.12 20.48 -12.10
C ASN A 190 -16.86 20.38 -10.58
N PRO A 191 -16.22 21.38 -9.94
CA PRO A 191 -16.02 21.39 -8.49
C PRO A 191 -17.29 21.27 -7.64
N THR A 192 -18.49 21.50 -8.21
CA THR A 192 -19.78 21.30 -7.54
C THR A 192 -20.02 19.86 -7.07
N ILE A 193 -19.25 18.88 -7.56
CA ILE A 193 -19.28 17.50 -7.07
C ILE A 193 -19.07 17.40 -5.55
N ASP A 194 -18.33 18.33 -4.96
CA ASP A 194 -18.11 18.42 -3.50
C ASP A 194 -19.40 18.66 -2.71
N ASN A 195 -20.43 19.25 -3.35
CA ASN A 195 -21.72 19.57 -2.73
C ASN A 195 -22.77 18.45 -2.86
N TRP A 196 -22.42 17.32 -3.46
CA TRP A 196 -23.36 16.21 -3.62
C TRP A 196 -23.74 15.63 -2.25
N ASN A 197 -25.04 15.48 -2.01
CA ASN A 197 -25.52 14.83 -0.79
C ASN A 197 -25.39 13.31 -0.92
N ILE A 198 -24.29 12.76 -0.41
CA ILE A 198 -24.05 11.31 -0.43
C ILE A 198 -24.44 10.59 0.87
N SER A 199 -25.21 11.22 1.76
CA SER A 199 -25.42 10.69 3.12
C SER A 199 -26.10 9.32 3.15
N ASN A 200 -26.85 8.93 2.12
CA ASN A 200 -27.56 7.64 2.05
C ASN A 200 -26.76 6.55 1.34
N ILE A 201 -25.61 6.88 0.74
CA ILE A 201 -24.79 5.94 -0.01
C ILE A 201 -23.95 5.06 0.92
N ASN A 202 -24.04 3.75 0.70
CA ASN A 202 -23.27 2.75 1.43
C ASN A 202 -22.16 2.08 0.60
N ASN A 203 -22.19 2.24 -0.73
CA ASN A 203 -21.23 1.62 -1.64
C ASN A 203 -20.65 2.65 -2.64
N LEU A 204 -19.33 2.89 -2.52
CA LEU A 204 -18.55 3.75 -3.41
C LEU A 204 -17.47 2.94 -4.17
N GLU A 205 -17.65 1.62 -4.28
CA GLU A 205 -16.68 0.76 -4.94
C GLU A 205 -16.40 1.23 -6.37
N GLY A 206 -15.13 1.50 -6.69
CA GLY A 206 -14.71 1.86 -8.03
C GLY A 206 -15.34 3.14 -8.61
N ILE A 207 -15.90 4.02 -7.77
CA ILE A 207 -16.64 5.21 -8.24
C ILE A 207 -15.86 6.04 -9.27
N PHE A 208 -14.55 6.24 -9.08
CA PHE A 208 -13.64 6.93 -10.00
C PHE A 208 -12.52 6.03 -10.54
N ASP A 209 -12.72 4.72 -10.55
CA ASP A 209 -11.71 3.77 -11.01
C ASP A 209 -11.24 4.12 -12.45
N ASN A 210 -9.93 4.22 -12.68
CA ASN A 210 -9.30 4.66 -13.94
C ASN A 210 -9.76 6.04 -14.47
N CYS A 211 -10.19 6.97 -13.61
CA CYS A 211 -10.38 8.37 -13.97
C CYS A 211 -9.04 9.13 -13.90
N TYR A 212 -8.22 9.02 -14.94
CA TYR A 212 -6.81 9.46 -14.91
C TYR A 212 -6.61 10.94 -14.54
N LEU A 213 -7.55 11.80 -14.94
CA LEU A 213 -7.49 13.25 -14.73
C LEU A 213 -8.23 13.73 -13.48
N PHE A 214 -8.92 12.84 -12.76
CA PHE A 214 -9.78 13.24 -11.65
C PHE A 214 -8.98 13.76 -10.45
N ASN A 215 -9.29 14.99 -10.03
CA ASN A 215 -8.72 15.63 -8.84
C ASN A 215 -9.66 16.72 -8.27
N GLN A 216 -10.98 16.56 -8.40
CA GLN A 216 -11.94 17.54 -7.89
C GLN A 216 -12.22 17.35 -6.41
N PRO A 217 -12.57 18.42 -5.67
CA PRO A 217 -12.89 18.32 -4.25
C PRO A 217 -14.06 17.36 -4.02
N VAL A 218 -13.84 16.44 -3.08
CA VAL A 218 -14.85 15.50 -2.56
C VAL A 218 -14.77 15.45 -1.02
N GLY A 219 -14.11 16.44 -0.41
CA GLY A 219 -13.86 16.49 1.03
C GLY A 219 -15.14 16.72 1.83
N ASN A 220 -16.13 17.43 1.28
CA ASN A 220 -17.37 17.76 1.99
C ASN A 220 -18.41 16.64 1.99
N TRP A 221 -18.11 15.52 1.35
CA TRP A 221 -18.98 14.35 1.33
C TRP A 221 -19.20 13.74 2.73
N ASN A 222 -20.46 13.51 3.10
CA ASN A 222 -20.81 12.78 4.31
C ASN A 222 -20.70 11.26 4.08
N THR A 223 -19.54 10.69 4.39
CA THR A 223 -19.26 9.26 4.20
C THR A 223 -19.71 8.36 5.35
N SER A 224 -20.47 8.86 6.34
CA SER A 224 -20.77 8.09 7.57
C SER A 224 -21.50 6.76 7.32
N ASN A 225 -22.24 6.64 6.21
CA ASN A 225 -22.95 5.41 5.84
C ASN A 225 -22.17 4.51 4.88
N VAL A 226 -21.02 4.96 4.38
CA VAL A 226 -20.18 4.19 3.44
C VAL A 226 -19.56 2.99 4.15
N THR A 227 -19.71 1.82 3.53
CA THR A 227 -19.17 0.54 4.01
C THR A 227 -18.09 -0.05 3.10
N ASN A 228 -18.03 0.39 1.84
CA ASN A 228 -17.11 -0.12 0.82
C ASN A 228 -16.47 1.03 0.02
N LEU A 229 -15.14 1.13 0.10
CA LEU A 229 -14.30 2.09 -0.63
C LEU A 229 -13.31 1.39 -1.57
N LYS A 230 -13.52 0.09 -1.83
CA LYS A 230 -12.63 -0.69 -2.69
C LYS A 230 -12.47 0.01 -4.04
N ARG A 231 -11.23 0.20 -4.49
CA ARG A 231 -10.90 0.85 -5.78
C ARG A 231 -11.48 2.26 -6.00
N ALA A 232 -11.98 2.97 -4.98
CA ALA A 232 -12.71 4.22 -5.18
C ALA A 232 -11.95 5.26 -6.03
N PHE A 233 -10.62 5.33 -5.88
CA PHE A 233 -9.71 6.19 -6.66
C PHE A 233 -8.63 5.39 -7.39
N ALA A 234 -8.79 4.08 -7.57
CA ALA A 234 -7.81 3.29 -8.30
C ALA A 234 -7.56 3.90 -9.69
N GLY A 235 -6.32 4.05 -10.11
CA GLY A 235 -5.97 4.66 -11.40
C GLY A 235 -6.19 6.17 -11.51
N CYS A 236 -6.64 6.88 -10.46
CA CYS A 236 -6.71 8.35 -10.47
C CYS A 236 -5.30 8.97 -10.31
N PHE A 237 -4.54 9.06 -11.40
CA PHE A 237 -3.12 9.41 -11.37
C PHE A 237 -2.83 10.76 -10.68
N LEU A 238 -3.73 11.73 -10.82
CA LEU A 238 -3.58 13.10 -10.31
C LEU A 238 -4.27 13.35 -8.96
N PHE A 239 -5.00 12.37 -8.42
CA PHE A 239 -5.81 12.59 -7.22
C PHE A 239 -4.96 12.89 -5.99
N ASN A 240 -5.22 14.03 -5.35
CA ASN A 240 -4.52 14.48 -4.14
C ASN A 240 -5.40 15.41 -3.28
N GLN A 241 -6.71 15.13 -3.18
CA GLN A 241 -7.67 15.98 -2.46
C GLN A 241 -7.76 15.64 -0.97
N PRO A 242 -7.95 16.65 -0.09
CA PRO A 242 -8.00 16.45 1.36
C PRO A 242 -9.29 15.71 1.77
N ILE A 243 -9.13 14.43 2.10
CA ILE A 243 -10.23 13.52 2.52
C ILE A 243 -10.04 12.97 3.94
N GLY A 244 -9.10 13.54 4.71
CA GLY A 244 -8.87 13.15 6.11
C GLY A 244 -10.08 13.37 7.03
N ASN A 245 -10.99 14.26 6.64
CA ASN A 245 -12.23 14.54 7.37
C ASN A 245 -13.35 13.53 7.13
N TRP A 246 -13.20 12.60 6.16
CA TRP A 246 -14.18 11.55 5.92
C TRP A 246 -14.37 10.66 7.15
N ASN A 247 -15.63 10.41 7.50
CA ASN A 247 -15.96 9.40 8.50
C ASN A 247 -15.99 8.02 7.83
N ILE A 248 -14.97 7.20 8.08
CA ILE A 248 -14.86 5.84 7.54
C ILE A 248 -15.16 4.75 8.59
N SER A 249 -15.77 5.07 9.74
CA SER A 249 -15.93 4.11 10.85
C SER A 249 -16.75 2.87 10.49
N ASN A 250 -17.59 2.95 9.45
CA ASN A 250 -18.40 1.85 8.94
C ASN A 250 -17.75 1.10 7.75
N VAL A 251 -16.60 1.59 7.25
CA VAL A 251 -15.91 0.98 6.12
C VAL A 251 -15.25 -0.32 6.55
N THR A 252 -15.49 -1.37 5.77
CA THR A 252 -14.91 -2.70 5.97
C THR A 252 -13.84 -3.04 4.93
N ASN A 253 -13.86 -2.38 3.77
CA ASN A 253 -12.96 -2.68 2.66
C ASN A 253 -12.30 -1.41 2.11
N LEU A 254 -10.97 -1.34 2.25
CA LEU A 254 -10.09 -0.28 1.71
C LEU A 254 -9.13 -0.81 0.63
N SER A 255 -9.36 -2.03 0.13
CA SER A 255 -8.48 -2.63 -0.85
C SER A 255 -8.44 -1.81 -2.12
N GLU A 256 -7.23 -1.57 -2.61
CA GLU A 256 -6.95 -0.84 -3.86
C GLU A 256 -7.49 0.61 -3.90
N THR A 257 -7.93 1.20 -2.78
CA THR A 257 -8.56 2.55 -2.77
C THR A 257 -7.70 3.62 -3.46
N PHE A 258 -6.38 3.60 -3.25
CA PHE A 258 -5.42 4.55 -3.86
C PHE A 258 -4.42 3.85 -4.79
N LEU A 259 -4.78 2.68 -5.35
CA LEU A 259 -3.95 1.96 -6.30
C LEU A 259 -3.59 2.89 -7.47
N THR A 260 -2.30 3.11 -7.71
CA THR A 260 -1.77 3.94 -8.80
C THR A 260 -2.15 5.43 -8.71
N CYS A 261 -2.54 5.93 -7.53
CA CYS A 261 -2.65 7.37 -7.28
C CYS A 261 -1.24 7.99 -7.11
N TYR A 262 -0.54 8.28 -8.21
CA TYR A 262 0.86 8.70 -8.18
C TYR A 262 1.12 9.95 -7.32
N GLU A 263 0.17 10.87 -7.32
CA GLU A 263 0.27 12.18 -6.68
C GLU A 263 -0.27 12.24 -5.25
N PHE A 264 -0.93 11.18 -4.76
CA PHE A 264 -1.63 11.18 -3.48
C PHE A 264 -0.67 11.24 -2.29
N ASP A 265 -0.82 12.26 -1.44
CA ASP A 265 -0.04 12.46 -0.20
C ASP A 265 -0.85 13.25 0.85
N GLN A 266 -2.12 12.87 1.07
CA GLN A 266 -3.02 13.56 2.00
C GLN A 266 -3.12 12.85 3.36
N PRO A 267 -3.27 13.61 4.47
CA PRO A 267 -3.31 13.03 5.81
C PRO A 267 -4.55 12.16 6.03
N LEU A 268 -4.34 10.95 6.55
CA LEU A 268 -5.39 9.95 6.84
C LEU A 268 -5.38 9.50 8.32
N GLU A 269 -4.65 10.18 9.19
CA GLU A 269 -4.46 9.76 10.59
C GLU A 269 -5.76 9.73 11.41
N SER A 270 -6.74 10.58 11.05
CA SER A 270 -8.06 10.67 11.68
C SER A 270 -9.02 9.55 11.30
N TRP A 271 -8.67 8.71 10.33
CA TRP A 271 -9.53 7.63 9.88
C TRP A 271 -9.65 6.52 10.93
N ASN A 272 -10.88 6.21 11.34
CA ASN A 272 -11.16 5.08 12.23
C ASN A 272 -11.24 3.78 11.42
N THR A 273 -10.15 3.01 11.39
CA THR A 273 -10.06 1.74 10.65
C THR A 273 -10.49 0.50 11.43
N SER A 274 -11.10 0.64 12.62
CA SER A 274 -11.41 -0.51 13.51
C SER A 274 -12.39 -1.56 12.95
N ASN A 275 -13.08 -1.25 11.84
CA ASN A 275 -13.96 -2.18 11.13
C ASN A 275 -13.37 -2.71 9.82
N VAL A 276 -12.21 -2.23 9.40
CA VAL A 276 -11.56 -2.63 8.15
C VAL A 276 -11.00 -4.05 8.27
N THR A 277 -11.35 -4.91 7.31
CA THR A 277 -10.87 -6.29 7.21
C THR A 277 -9.87 -6.49 6.05
N SER A 278 -9.84 -5.58 5.09
CA SER A 278 -8.98 -5.67 3.90
C SER A 278 -8.36 -4.32 3.54
N MET A 279 -7.03 -4.29 3.40
CA MET A 279 -6.21 -3.14 2.97
C MET A 279 -5.23 -3.53 1.85
N ALA A 280 -5.48 -4.68 1.19
CA ALA A 280 -4.58 -5.21 0.18
C ALA A 280 -4.43 -4.20 -0.97
N VAL A 281 -3.20 -4.00 -1.44
CA VAL A 281 -2.90 -3.16 -2.62
C VAL A 281 -3.30 -1.67 -2.45
N MET A 282 -3.69 -1.21 -1.25
CA MET A 282 -4.31 0.11 -1.04
C MET A 282 -3.46 1.28 -1.55
N PHE A 283 -2.14 1.27 -1.31
CA PHE A 283 -1.20 2.31 -1.72
C PHE A 283 -0.21 1.83 -2.78
N MET A 284 -0.52 0.74 -3.49
CA MET A 284 0.35 0.24 -4.55
C MET A 284 0.57 1.34 -5.59
N SER A 285 1.83 1.69 -5.85
CA SER A 285 2.26 2.77 -6.74
C SER A 285 1.79 4.17 -6.35
N ALA A 286 1.36 4.41 -5.11
CA ALA A 286 1.19 5.76 -4.56
C ALA A 286 2.56 6.38 -4.26
N ARG A 287 3.25 6.83 -5.32
CA ARG A 287 4.70 7.13 -5.29
C ARG A 287 5.07 8.27 -4.35
N LYS A 288 4.18 9.25 -4.14
CA LYS A 288 4.41 10.39 -3.24
C LYS A 288 3.97 10.15 -1.81
N PHE A 289 3.11 9.16 -1.56
CA PHE A 289 2.47 8.94 -0.28
C PHE A 289 3.49 8.71 0.85
N ASN A 290 3.45 9.55 1.89
CA ASN A 290 4.30 9.44 3.06
C ASN A 290 3.64 10.01 4.33
N GLN A 291 2.34 9.75 4.52
CA GLN A 291 1.55 10.29 5.63
C GLN A 291 1.45 9.31 6.82
N PRO A 292 1.34 9.80 8.07
CA PRO A 292 1.33 8.95 9.26
C PRO A 292 0.10 8.02 9.31
N LEU A 293 0.34 6.76 9.69
CA LEU A 293 -0.70 5.71 9.81
C LEU A 293 -0.63 4.94 11.14
N ALA A 294 0.15 5.44 12.11
CA ALA A 294 0.38 4.75 13.38
C ALA A 294 -0.91 4.60 14.23
N SER A 295 -1.89 5.48 14.03
CA SER A 295 -3.19 5.47 14.71
C SER A 295 -4.17 4.42 14.22
N TRP A 296 -3.88 3.80 13.07
CA TRP A 296 -4.80 2.84 12.45
C TRP A 296 -4.90 1.56 13.27
N ASN A 297 -6.13 1.12 13.52
CA ASN A 297 -6.42 -0.18 14.10
C ASN A 297 -6.48 -1.23 12.98
N THR A 298 -5.53 -2.18 12.98
CA THR A 298 -5.43 -3.26 11.99
C THR A 298 -5.83 -4.63 12.54
N SER A 299 -6.39 -4.71 13.75
CA SER A 299 -6.68 -5.98 14.46
C SER A 299 -7.65 -6.92 13.75
N LYS A 300 -8.38 -6.42 12.73
CA LYS A 300 -9.30 -7.21 11.88
C LYS A 300 -8.76 -7.47 10.48
N VAL A 301 -7.62 -6.90 10.10
CA VAL A 301 -7.06 -6.99 8.75
C VAL A 301 -6.41 -8.36 8.54
N THR A 302 -6.82 -9.06 7.49
CA THR A 302 -6.31 -10.42 7.18
C THR A 302 -5.24 -10.45 6.09
N SER A 303 -5.13 -9.38 5.28
CA SER A 303 -4.13 -9.27 4.22
C SER A 303 -3.64 -7.83 4.05
N THR A 304 -2.32 -7.70 3.96
CA THR A 304 -1.56 -6.47 3.66
C THR A 304 -0.74 -6.65 2.38
N ALA A 305 -1.06 -7.68 1.59
CA ALA A 305 -0.35 -8.02 0.36
C ALA A 305 -0.27 -6.81 -0.57
N SER A 306 0.95 -6.53 -1.05
CA SER A 306 1.28 -5.42 -1.95
C SER A 306 0.85 -4.02 -1.47
N MET A 307 0.52 -3.80 -0.20
CA MET A 307 -0.07 -2.54 0.28
C MET A 307 0.78 -1.31 -0.09
N PHE A 308 2.11 -1.40 0.00
CA PHE A 308 3.06 -0.33 -0.34
C PHE A 308 3.97 -0.70 -1.52
N LEU A 309 3.58 -1.64 -2.38
CA LEU A 309 4.36 -2.00 -3.57
C LEU A 309 4.56 -0.74 -4.44
N ASN A 310 5.79 -0.40 -4.81
CA ASN A 310 6.19 0.81 -5.53
C ASN A 310 5.84 2.15 -4.84
N ALA A 311 5.48 2.17 -3.55
CA ALA A 311 5.29 3.41 -2.78
C ALA A 311 6.67 3.95 -2.35
N SER A 312 7.43 4.46 -3.31
CA SER A 312 8.86 4.71 -3.16
C SER A 312 9.25 5.74 -2.11
N LYS A 313 8.34 6.65 -1.72
CA LYS A 313 8.52 7.66 -0.67
C LYS A 313 8.04 7.26 0.71
N PHE A 314 7.28 6.17 0.84
CA PHE A 314 6.70 5.77 2.11
C PHE A 314 7.78 5.37 3.12
N ASN A 315 7.79 6.04 4.28
CA ASN A 315 8.73 5.78 5.38
C ASN A 315 8.13 6.22 6.74
N GLN A 316 6.88 5.85 7.00
CA GLN A 316 6.16 6.22 8.24
C GLN A 316 6.08 5.05 9.22
N PRO A 317 6.10 5.32 10.54
CA PRO A 317 6.07 4.27 11.55
C PRO A 317 4.73 3.53 11.54
N ILE A 318 4.80 2.20 11.50
CA ILE A 318 3.66 1.27 11.49
C ILE A 318 3.88 0.08 12.43
N GLU A 319 4.84 0.21 13.36
CA GLU A 319 5.14 -0.82 14.36
C GLU A 319 3.94 -1.11 15.28
N SER A 320 3.03 -0.14 15.44
CA SER A 320 1.80 -0.24 16.24
C SER A 320 0.72 -1.12 15.63
N TRP A 321 0.87 -1.54 14.36
CA TRP A 321 -0.13 -2.36 13.69
C TRP A 321 -0.19 -3.77 14.29
N ASP A 322 -1.42 -4.20 14.60
CA ASP A 322 -1.71 -5.58 14.96
C ASP A 322 -1.70 -6.46 13.70
N MET A 323 -0.69 -7.33 13.60
CA MET A 323 -0.51 -8.28 12.51
C MET A 323 -0.98 -9.70 12.85
N SER A 324 -1.58 -9.92 14.02
CA SER A 324 -1.91 -11.25 14.53
C SER A 324 -2.92 -12.05 13.69
N ARG A 325 -3.71 -11.38 12.83
CA ARG A 325 -4.64 -12.01 11.89
C ARG A 325 -4.17 -11.99 10.43
N ASN A 326 -3.02 -11.40 10.16
CA ASN A 326 -2.50 -11.30 8.81
C ASN A 326 -1.96 -12.66 8.33
N ILE A 327 -2.47 -13.12 7.19
CA ILE A 327 -2.06 -14.40 6.58
C ILE A 327 -1.13 -14.14 5.37
N GLU A 328 -1.32 -13.01 4.69
CA GLU A 328 -0.63 -12.66 3.45
C GLU A 328 0.02 -11.27 3.53
N SER A 329 1.36 -11.25 3.42
CA SER A 329 2.20 -10.03 3.41
C SER A 329 3.17 -9.96 2.22
N LYS A 330 2.97 -10.82 1.20
CA LYS A 330 3.79 -10.81 -0.03
C LYS A 330 3.79 -9.43 -0.67
N PHE A 331 4.95 -9.04 -1.22
CA PHE A 331 5.18 -7.77 -1.92
C PHE A 331 4.90 -6.48 -1.13
N MET A 332 4.61 -6.54 0.18
CA MET A 332 4.10 -5.39 0.94
C MET A 332 4.96 -4.12 0.77
N PHE A 333 6.29 -4.23 0.79
CA PHE A 333 7.25 -3.13 0.61
C PHE A 333 8.13 -3.29 -0.64
N PHE A 334 7.67 -4.06 -1.64
CA PHE A 334 8.40 -4.22 -2.89
C PHE A 334 8.67 -2.85 -3.52
N ASN A 335 9.93 -2.50 -3.78
CA ASN A 335 10.36 -1.22 -4.34
C ASN A 335 9.96 0.02 -3.49
N ALA A 336 9.65 -0.15 -2.20
CA ALA A 336 9.50 0.95 -1.24
C ALA A 336 10.89 1.47 -0.82
N THR A 337 11.61 2.10 -1.75
CA THR A 337 13.06 2.34 -1.61
C THR A 337 13.49 3.16 -0.39
N GLN A 338 12.61 4.02 0.15
CA GLN A 338 12.89 4.84 1.34
C GLN A 338 12.51 4.17 2.66
N PHE A 339 11.75 3.07 2.64
CA PHE A 339 11.19 2.47 3.84
C PHE A 339 12.29 1.88 4.74
N ASN A 340 12.34 2.34 5.99
CA ASN A 340 13.27 1.87 7.01
C ASN A 340 12.74 2.12 8.43
N GLN A 341 11.54 1.60 8.73
CA GLN A 341 10.86 1.78 10.02
C GLN A 341 10.80 0.48 10.82
N PRO A 342 10.84 0.54 12.16
CA PRO A 342 10.85 -0.65 13.00
C PRO A 342 9.59 -1.49 12.80
N LEU A 343 9.77 -2.82 12.80
CA LEU A 343 8.71 -3.83 12.62
C LEU A 343 8.82 -5.00 13.61
N GLY A 344 9.69 -4.88 14.62
CA GLY A 344 10.05 -5.99 15.50
C GLY A 344 8.90 -6.49 16.37
N ASN A 345 7.91 -5.64 16.66
CA ASN A 345 6.75 -5.99 17.48
C ASN A 345 5.60 -6.67 16.71
N TRP A 346 5.73 -6.87 15.39
CA TRP A 346 4.70 -7.54 14.61
C TRP A 346 4.59 -9.02 14.95
N ASN A 347 3.36 -9.48 15.20
CA ASN A 347 3.08 -10.90 15.30
C ASN A 347 2.95 -11.51 13.90
N THR A 348 3.98 -12.23 13.45
CA THR A 348 4.02 -12.87 12.12
C THR A 348 3.61 -14.34 12.10
N SER A 349 3.16 -14.88 13.23
CA SER A 349 2.94 -16.34 13.40
C SER A 349 1.91 -16.94 12.45
N GLN A 350 0.98 -16.15 11.90
CA GLN A 350 -0.02 -16.61 10.93
C GLN A 350 0.39 -16.45 9.46
N ILE A 351 1.48 -15.72 9.18
CA ILE A 351 1.90 -15.42 7.81
C ILE A 351 2.51 -16.68 7.18
N ASN A 352 2.02 -17.05 6.00
CA ASN A 352 2.52 -18.21 5.25
C ASN A 352 3.30 -17.84 3.97
N ASP A 353 3.17 -16.61 3.47
CA ASP A 353 3.82 -16.11 2.24
C ASP A 353 4.43 -14.72 2.47
N MET A 354 5.76 -14.66 2.38
CA MET A 354 6.59 -13.45 2.50
C MET A 354 7.32 -13.12 1.18
N MET A 355 6.85 -13.68 0.05
CA MET A 355 7.46 -13.48 -1.26
C MET A 355 7.70 -11.99 -1.53
N SER A 356 8.96 -11.65 -1.83
CA SER A 356 9.40 -10.32 -2.25
C SER A 356 8.98 -9.15 -1.32
N MET A 357 8.70 -9.43 -0.05
CA MET A 357 8.16 -8.43 0.89
C MET A 357 9.00 -7.15 0.97
N PHE A 358 10.33 -7.27 0.95
CA PHE A 358 11.29 -6.14 0.99
C PHE A 358 12.17 -6.08 -0.27
N SER A 359 11.76 -6.73 -1.36
CA SER A 359 12.55 -6.72 -2.59
C SER A 359 12.72 -5.28 -3.11
N ASN A 360 13.94 -4.84 -3.36
CA ASN A 360 14.32 -3.48 -3.73
C ASN A 360 13.91 -2.39 -2.70
N ALA A 361 13.61 -2.76 -1.44
CA ALA A 361 13.51 -1.82 -0.33
C ALA A 361 14.92 -1.40 0.12
N LYS A 362 15.59 -0.61 -0.71
CA LYS A 362 17.04 -0.36 -0.66
C LYS A 362 17.56 0.04 0.72
N ASN A 363 16.81 0.87 1.46
CA ASN A 363 17.22 1.39 2.76
C ASN A 363 16.85 0.51 3.96
N PHE A 364 16.06 -0.54 3.77
CA PHE A 364 15.53 -1.33 4.88
C PHE A 364 16.64 -2.12 5.60
N ASN A 365 16.81 -1.88 6.90
CA ASN A 365 17.77 -2.58 7.75
C ASN A 365 17.34 -2.58 9.24
N GLN A 366 16.08 -2.93 9.49
CA GLN A 366 15.51 -2.93 10.85
C GLN A 366 15.57 -4.33 11.47
N ASP A 367 15.53 -4.37 12.80
CA ASP A 367 15.50 -5.62 13.54
C ASP A 367 14.15 -6.34 13.36
N ILE A 368 14.23 -7.56 12.86
CA ILE A 368 13.13 -8.50 12.61
C ILE A 368 13.45 -9.90 13.14
N SER A 369 14.44 -9.98 14.04
CA SER A 369 14.91 -11.25 14.63
C SER A 369 13.85 -11.94 15.49
N SER A 370 12.86 -11.18 15.98
CA SER A 370 11.72 -11.64 16.79
C SER A 370 10.59 -12.28 15.99
N TRP A 371 10.61 -12.18 14.66
CA TRP A 371 9.53 -12.69 13.82
C TRP A 371 9.41 -14.22 13.92
N ASP A 372 8.18 -14.71 14.14
CA ASP A 372 7.86 -16.12 14.01
C ASP A 372 7.64 -16.46 12.54
N THR A 373 8.60 -17.18 11.95
CA THR A 373 8.54 -17.64 10.55
C THR A 373 8.12 -19.11 10.42
N GLY A 374 7.72 -19.77 11.51
CA GLY A 374 7.49 -21.22 11.55
C GLY A 374 6.34 -21.73 10.68
N ASN A 375 5.50 -20.83 10.15
CA ASN A 375 4.42 -21.14 9.21
C ASN A 375 4.69 -20.68 7.76
N VAL A 376 5.79 -19.98 7.53
CA VAL A 376 6.15 -19.46 6.20
C VAL A 376 6.55 -20.60 5.27
N GLN A 377 5.97 -20.62 4.07
CA GLN A 377 6.23 -21.58 3.00
C GLN A 377 6.96 -20.95 1.81
N ASN A 378 6.86 -19.64 1.62
CA ASN A 378 7.48 -18.92 0.50
C ASN A 378 8.22 -17.66 0.98
N MET A 379 9.53 -17.60 0.70
CA MET A 379 10.41 -16.45 0.94
C MET A 379 11.15 -16.01 -0.34
N ASN A 380 10.64 -16.40 -1.52
CA ASN A 380 11.23 -16.05 -2.80
C ASN A 380 11.47 -14.53 -2.90
N SER A 381 12.70 -14.15 -3.18
CA SER A 381 13.15 -12.76 -3.36
C SER A 381 12.87 -11.82 -2.16
N MET A 382 12.63 -12.32 -0.95
CA MET A 382 12.16 -11.52 0.20
C MET A 382 12.99 -10.24 0.44
N PHE A 383 14.33 -10.32 0.32
CA PHE A 383 15.27 -9.20 0.46
C PHE A 383 16.12 -8.97 -0.80
N SER A 384 15.68 -9.45 -1.97
CA SER A 384 16.39 -9.25 -3.23
C SER A 384 16.59 -7.76 -3.48
N LEU A 385 17.80 -7.30 -3.75
CA LEU A 385 18.15 -5.88 -3.96
C LEU A 385 17.86 -4.95 -2.75
N ALA A 386 17.61 -5.47 -1.55
CA ALA A 386 17.58 -4.69 -0.31
C ALA A 386 19.02 -4.36 0.11
N GLU A 387 19.63 -3.39 -0.57
CA GLU A 387 21.09 -3.17 -0.52
C GLU A 387 21.66 -2.93 0.88
N GLN A 388 20.89 -2.30 1.79
CA GLN A 388 21.31 -2.04 3.16
C GLN A 388 21.02 -3.16 4.15
N PHE A 389 20.25 -4.18 3.76
CA PHE A 389 19.76 -5.19 4.69
C PHE A 389 20.90 -6.07 5.23
N ASN A 390 21.01 -6.13 6.56
CA ASN A 390 21.91 -6.99 7.31
C ASN A 390 21.30 -7.37 8.68
N GLY A 391 19.97 -7.39 8.81
CA GLY A 391 19.28 -7.76 10.05
C GLY A 391 19.53 -9.23 10.42
N ASP A 392 19.59 -9.52 11.72
CA ASP A 392 19.79 -10.90 12.21
C ASP A 392 18.55 -11.76 11.92
N VAL A 393 18.75 -12.77 11.07
CA VAL A 393 17.74 -13.78 10.69
C VAL A 393 18.20 -15.20 11.09
N SER A 394 19.26 -15.31 11.89
CA SER A 394 19.89 -16.60 12.22
C SER A 394 19.00 -17.52 13.04
N ASN A 395 18.04 -16.96 13.79
CA ASN A 395 17.11 -17.71 14.65
C ASN A 395 15.76 -18.02 13.98
N TRP A 396 15.55 -17.60 12.73
CA TRP A 396 14.30 -17.88 12.02
C TRP A 396 14.09 -19.39 11.81
N ASN A 397 12.85 -19.84 12.05
CA ASN A 397 12.44 -21.19 11.72
C ASN A 397 12.02 -21.27 10.26
N VAL A 398 12.87 -21.84 9.41
CA VAL A 398 12.62 -21.98 7.97
C VAL A 398 12.30 -23.40 7.53
N SER A 399 12.00 -24.30 8.48
CA SER A 399 11.79 -25.74 8.21
C SER A 399 10.64 -26.05 7.25
N LYS A 400 9.66 -25.14 7.12
CA LYS A 400 8.52 -25.26 6.20
C LYS A 400 8.67 -24.51 4.88
N VAL A 401 9.73 -23.71 4.71
CA VAL A 401 9.92 -22.90 3.51
C VAL A 401 10.31 -23.80 2.33
N LYS A 402 9.56 -23.66 1.23
CA LYS A 402 9.74 -24.42 -0.02
C LYS A 402 10.55 -23.66 -1.05
N ASP A 403 10.37 -22.34 -1.15
CA ASP A 403 11.10 -21.49 -2.09
C ASP A 403 11.79 -20.32 -1.39
N MET A 404 13.11 -20.24 -1.56
CA MET A 404 14.01 -19.15 -1.14
C MET A 404 14.83 -18.59 -2.31
N SER A 405 14.40 -18.86 -3.56
CA SER A 405 15.12 -18.36 -4.73
C SER A 405 15.25 -16.84 -4.66
N PHE A 406 16.46 -16.34 -4.95
CA PHE A 406 16.82 -14.92 -4.92
C PHE A 406 16.64 -14.21 -3.57
N MET A 407 16.42 -14.91 -2.44
CA MET A 407 16.06 -14.29 -1.16
C MET A 407 16.97 -13.11 -0.75
N PHE A 408 18.29 -13.23 -0.91
CA PHE A 408 19.25 -12.15 -0.62
C PHE A 408 20.01 -11.67 -1.87
N ASN A 409 19.52 -11.97 -3.08
CA ASN A 409 20.22 -11.62 -4.31
C ASN A 409 20.45 -10.10 -4.40
N GLY A 410 21.71 -9.65 -4.35
CA GLY A 410 22.06 -8.23 -4.38
C GLY A 410 21.79 -7.47 -3.08
N ALA A 411 21.57 -8.15 -1.95
CA ALA A 411 21.61 -7.54 -0.62
C ALA A 411 23.07 -7.26 -0.23
N LYS A 412 23.60 -6.14 -0.73
CA LYS A 412 25.03 -5.79 -0.72
C LYS A 412 25.67 -5.67 0.67
N LYS A 413 24.89 -5.55 1.74
CA LYS A 413 25.39 -5.51 3.13
C LYS A 413 25.14 -6.80 3.91
N PHE A 414 24.44 -7.77 3.31
CA PHE A 414 24.05 -8.98 4.01
C PHE A 414 25.26 -9.84 4.33
N ASN A 415 25.51 -10.06 5.63
CA ASN A 415 26.64 -10.80 6.17
C ASN A 415 26.23 -11.48 7.49
N GLN A 416 25.24 -12.38 7.42
CA GLN A 416 24.75 -13.14 8.57
C GLN A 416 25.06 -14.63 8.43
N ASN A 417 25.30 -15.30 9.56
CA ASN A 417 25.48 -16.75 9.63
C ASN A 417 24.12 -17.45 9.55
N LEU A 418 23.92 -18.28 8.53
CA LEU A 418 22.68 -19.02 8.28
C LEU A 418 22.77 -20.51 8.66
N GLY A 419 23.86 -20.94 9.31
CA GLY A 419 24.12 -22.34 9.61
C GLY A 419 23.10 -23.01 10.55
N LYS A 420 22.35 -22.22 11.33
CA LYS A 420 21.28 -22.72 12.21
C LYS A 420 20.00 -23.10 11.46
N TRP A 421 19.85 -22.68 10.21
CA TRP A 421 18.62 -22.91 9.44
C TRP A 421 18.40 -24.39 9.15
N ARG A 422 17.14 -24.81 9.34
CA ARG A 422 16.66 -26.16 9.06
C ARG A 422 15.92 -26.17 7.73
N LEU A 423 16.44 -26.85 6.72
CA LEU A 423 15.99 -26.72 5.32
C LEU A 423 15.11 -27.89 4.84
N ASN A 424 14.39 -28.55 5.75
CA ASN A 424 13.72 -29.83 5.52
C ASN A 424 12.75 -29.82 4.32
N SER A 425 12.04 -28.71 4.10
CA SER A 425 11.02 -28.58 3.05
C SER A 425 11.51 -27.88 1.78
N LEU A 426 12.78 -27.49 1.73
CA LEU A 426 13.32 -26.66 0.65
C LEU A 426 13.26 -27.39 -0.69
N GLN A 427 12.78 -26.69 -1.72
CA GLN A 427 12.65 -27.19 -3.10
C GLN A 427 13.43 -26.30 -4.06
N LEU A 428 13.34 -24.97 -3.89
CA LEU A 428 13.93 -23.97 -4.78
C LEU A 428 14.74 -22.96 -3.98
N ALA A 429 15.98 -22.70 -4.39
CA ALA A 429 16.88 -21.75 -3.71
C ALA A 429 17.87 -21.06 -4.67
N SER A 430 17.53 -20.99 -5.95
CA SER A 430 18.45 -20.46 -6.97
C SER A 430 18.87 -19.03 -6.64
N ASN A 431 20.16 -18.72 -6.76
CA ASN A 431 20.73 -17.40 -6.47
C ASN A 431 20.43 -16.85 -5.05
N ILE A 432 20.17 -17.70 -4.06
CA ILE A 432 19.81 -17.28 -2.69
C ILE A 432 20.81 -16.29 -2.07
N LEU A 433 22.10 -16.45 -2.34
CA LEU A 433 23.20 -15.62 -1.77
C LEU A 433 23.98 -14.81 -2.82
N LYS A 434 23.49 -14.73 -4.06
CA LYS A 434 24.21 -14.02 -5.15
C LYS A 434 24.42 -12.55 -4.80
N ASN A 435 25.62 -12.01 -5.07
CA ASN A 435 25.95 -10.61 -4.86
C ASN A 435 25.68 -10.11 -3.41
N THR A 436 25.87 -10.98 -2.42
CA THR A 436 25.85 -10.62 -1.00
C THR A 436 27.25 -10.27 -0.50
N ALA A 437 27.36 -9.75 0.72
CA ALA A 437 28.63 -9.46 1.40
C ALA A 437 28.94 -10.49 2.49
N LEU A 438 28.50 -11.74 2.34
CA LEU A 438 28.89 -12.80 3.29
C LEU A 438 30.42 -12.89 3.31
N THR A 439 30.96 -12.66 4.50
CA THR A 439 32.37 -12.93 4.81
C THR A 439 32.65 -14.42 4.70
N CYS A 440 33.94 -14.75 4.53
CA CYS A 440 34.43 -16.12 4.56
C CYS A 440 33.87 -16.92 5.74
N GLU A 441 33.98 -16.34 6.94
CA GLU A 441 33.55 -16.97 8.18
C GLU A 441 32.05 -17.30 8.17
N ASN A 442 31.21 -16.34 7.78
CA ASN A 442 29.77 -16.56 7.75
C ASN A 442 29.35 -17.52 6.64
N TYR A 443 30.05 -17.53 5.50
CA TYR A 443 29.78 -18.50 4.44
C TYR A 443 30.23 -19.91 4.84
N ASP A 444 31.41 -20.05 5.44
CA ASP A 444 31.94 -21.32 5.98
C ASP A 444 30.98 -21.91 7.03
N ASN A 445 30.55 -21.09 7.99
CA ASN A 445 29.58 -21.49 9.02
C ASN A 445 28.22 -21.86 8.44
N THR A 446 27.78 -21.16 7.40
CA THR A 446 26.52 -21.44 6.69
C THR A 446 26.59 -22.80 6.00
N LEU A 447 27.63 -23.06 5.21
CA LEU A 447 27.84 -24.35 4.54
C LEU A 447 27.92 -25.50 5.54
N TYR A 448 28.72 -25.32 6.60
CA TYR A 448 28.88 -26.32 7.65
C TYR A 448 27.56 -26.64 8.34
N GLY A 449 26.83 -25.62 8.80
CA GLY A 449 25.55 -25.81 9.48
C GLY A 449 24.49 -26.46 8.59
N TRP A 450 24.41 -26.07 7.31
CA TRP A 450 23.50 -26.70 6.35
C TRP A 450 23.79 -28.18 6.18
N SER A 451 25.06 -28.60 6.08
CA SER A 451 25.39 -30.03 5.96
C SER A 451 25.06 -30.86 7.19
N GLN A 452 24.87 -30.26 8.37
CA GLN A 452 24.49 -30.96 9.60
C GLN A 452 22.98 -31.23 9.73
N ASN A 453 22.17 -30.85 8.74
CA ASN A 453 20.73 -31.10 8.77
C ASN A 453 20.39 -32.58 8.53
N THR A 454 19.71 -33.21 9.50
CA THR A 454 19.37 -34.64 9.46
C THR A 454 18.39 -35.01 8.34
N SER A 455 17.48 -34.10 7.95
CA SER A 455 16.54 -34.29 6.83
C SER A 455 16.78 -33.29 5.71
N LEU A 456 18.05 -33.12 5.31
CA LEU A 456 18.40 -32.20 4.22
C LEU A 456 17.93 -32.74 2.85
N PRO A 457 17.21 -31.94 2.04
CA PRO A 457 16.73 -32.34 0.72
C PRO A 457 17.87 -32.51 -0.29
N SER A 458 17.63 -33.35 -1.30
CA SER A 458 18.57 -33.58 -2.41
C SER A 458 18.27 -32.67 -3.60
N ASN A 459 19.24 -32.52 -4.50
CA ASN A 459 19.11 -31.84 -5.81
C ASN A 459 18.73 -30.35 -5.73
N ILE A 460 19.13 -29.66 -4.66
CA ILE A 460 18.89 -28.22 -4.51
C ILE A 460 19.90 -27.42 -5.33
N ASN A 461 19.41 -26.50 -6.16
CA ASN A 461 20.25 -25.54 -6.86
C ASN A 461 20.27 -24.20 -6.10
N ILE A 462 21.43 -23.82 -5.57
CA ILE A 462 21.66 -22.49 -4.96
C ILE A 462 22.46 -21.55 -5.85
N SER A 463 22.87 -22.02 -7.03
CA SER A 463 23.73 -21.27 -7.95
C SER A 463 23.00 -20.08 -8.57
N SER A 464 23.69 -18.97 -8.88
CA SER A 464 25.08 -18.68 -8.50
C SER A 464 25.17 -18.12 -7.08
N VAL A 465 26.26 -18.42 -6.37
CA VAL A 465 26.63 -17.81 -5.08
C VAL A 465 27.81 -16.83 -5.22
N SER A 466 28.15 -16.38 -6.42
CA SER A 466 29.22 -15.40 -6.62
C SER A 466 28.93 -14.07 -5.91
N PRO A 467 29.92 -13.39 -5.32
CA PRO A 467 31.37 -13.66 -5.36
C PRO A 467 31.92 -14.32 -4.08
N LEU A 468 31.17 -15.24 -3.45
CA LEU A 468 31.53 -15.77 -2.13
C LEU A 468 32.81 -16.61 -2.14
N VAL A 469 33.49 -16.62 -0.99
CA VAL A 469 34.75 -17.35 -0.79
C VAL A 469 34.62 -18.24 0.44
N TYR A 470 35.09 -19.48 0.35
CA TYR A 470 35.11 -20.45 1.45
C TYR A 470 36.52 -20.98 1.69
N SER A 471 36.83 -21.40 2.91
CA SER A 471 38.22 -21.72 3.27
C SER A 471 38.37 -22.85 4.29
N HIS A 472 37.56 -22.86 5.35
CA HIS A 472 37.75 -23.75 6.48
C HIS A 472 37.55 -25.21 6.07
N SER A 473 38.39 -26.13 6.59
CA SER A 473 38.34 -27.55 6.23
C SER A 473 36.97 -28.19 6.51
N GLY A 474 36.28 -27.76 7.57
CA GLY A 474 34.90 -28.15 7.86
C GLY A 474 33.91 -27.67 6.78
N ALA A 475 34.07 -26.45 6.27
CA ALA A 475 33.25 -25.91 5.19
C ALA A 475 33.54 -26.59 3.84
N VAL A 476 34.80 -26.88 3.53
CA VAL A 476 35.20 -27.67 2.35
C VAL A 476 34.52 -29.05 2.39
N THR A 477 34.59 -29.73 3.55
CA THR A 477 33.95 -31.04 3.75
C THR A 477 32.43 -30.95 3.61
N ALA A 478 31.81 -29.94 4.22
CA ALA A 478 30.39 -29.69 4.16
C ALA A 478 29.92 -29.43 2.72
N ARG A 479 30.60 -28.53 2.00
CA ARG A 479 30.32 -28.20 0.59
C ARG A 479 30.43 -29.44 -0.30
N ASN A 480 31.48 -30.24 -0.13
CA ASN A 480 31.65 -31.49 -0.87
C ASN A 480 30.52 -32.49 -0.57
N TYR A 481 30.08 -32.60 0.68
CA TYR A 481 28.93 -33.43 1.05
C TYR A 481 27.63 -32.94 0.37
N LEU A 482 27.36 -31.63 0.40
CA LEU A 482 26.19 -31.04 -0.25
C LEU A 482 26.18 -31.36 -1.76
N ILE A 483 27.31 -31.22 -2.44
CA ILE A 483 27.40 -31.48 -3.89
C ILE A 483 27.35 -32.99 -4.18
N ASN A 484 28.27 -33.76 -3.60
CA ASN A 484 28.52 -35.14 -4.01
C ASN A 484 27.51 -36.13 -3.40
N ASN A 485 27.03 -35.89 -2.18
CA ASN A 485 26.13 -36.81 -1.48
C ASN A 485 24.67 -36.36 -1.56
N LYS A 486 24.40 -35.06 -1.70
CA LYS A 486 23.05 -34.52 -1.79
C LYS A 486 22.69 -34.01 -3.19
N GLY A 487 23.61 -34.01 -4.15
CA GLY A 487 23.34 -33.56 -5.52
C GLY A 487 23.09 -32.06 -5.64
N TRP A 488 23.54 -31.26 -4.66
CA TRP A 488 23.35 -29.81 -4.73
C TRP A 488 24.21 -29.20 -5.83
N THR A 489 23.71 -28.13 -6.46
CA THR A 489 24.45 -27.34 -7.44
C THR A 489 24.90 -26.02 -6.82
N ILE A 490 26.21 -25.91 -6.55
CA ILE A 490 26.86 -24.72 -5.96
C ILE A 490 27.96 -24.24 -6.90
N THR A 491 27.81 -23.05 -7.49
CA THR A 491 28.78 -22.46 -8.42
C THR A 491 28.92 -20.96 -8.21
N GLY A 492 30.09 -20.43 -8.56
CA GLY A 492 30.45 -19.01 -8.46
C GLY A 492 31.13 -18.62 -7.15
N ASP A 493 31.20 -19.54 -6.19
CA ASP A 493 32.11 -19.44 -5.06
C ASP A 493 33.52 -19.94 -5.41
N ILE A 494 34.53 -19.48 -4.68
CA ILE A 494 35.93 -19.85 -4.87
C ILE A 494 36.50 -20.34 -3.53
N TYR A 495 37.33 -21.39 -3.58
CA TYR A 495 38.13 -21.79 -2.44
C TYR A 495 39.36 -20.88 -2.33
N ASP A 496 39.58 -20.32 -1.14
CA ASP A 496 40.80 -19.57 -0.83
C ASP A 496 41.27 -19.95 0.58
N GLY A 497 42.40 -20.66 0.66
CA GLY A 497 42.97 -21.09 1.95
C GLY A 497 43.46 -19.94 2.83
N GLU A 498 43.69 -18.75 2.26
CA GLU A 498 44.09 -17.55 2.99
C GLU A 498 42.89 -16.76 3.53
N CYS A 499 41.68 -17.07 3.08
CA CYS A 499 40.47 -16.42 3.56
C CYS A 499 40.14 -16.79 5.03
N ALA A 500 40.75 -17.86 5.57
CA ALA A 500 40.74 -18.22 7.00
C ALA A 500 41.73 -17.39 7.85
N SER A 501 42.71 -16.71 7.23
CA SER A 501 43.82 -16.05 7.93
C SER A 501 43.57 -14.57 8.20
N GLN A 502 42.35 -14.22 8.61
CA GLN A 502 42.24 -13.08 9.52
C GLN A 502 42.81 -13.53 10.87
N LEU A 503 44.11 -13.24 11.06
CA LEU A 503 44.73 -13.21 12.39
C LEU A 503 43.76 -12.47 13.30
N GLY A 504 43.16 -13.20 14.24
CA GLY A 504 42.19 -12.65 15.15
C GLY A 504 42.83 -11.53 15.97
N THR A 505 42.61 -10.28 15.56
CA THR A 505 42.14 -9.34 16.56
C THR A 505 40.74 -9.82 16.87
N SER A 506 40.63 -10.56 17.97
CA SER A 506 39.35 -10.96 18.53
C SER A 506 38.60 -9.70 18.94
N ASP A 507 38.00 -9.03 17.97
CA ASP A 507 36.85 -8.18 18.22
C ASP A 507 35.68 -9.13 18.48
N ILE A 508 35.76 -9.81 19.64
CA ILE A 508 34.54 -10.14 20.36
C ILE A 508 33.83 -8.79 20.41
N LYS A 509 32.74 -8.64 19.66
CA LYS A 509 31.75 -7.61 19.98
C LYS A 509 31.15 -8.00 21.32
N THR A 510 31.93 -7.86 22.38
CA THR A 510 31.40 -7.57 23.70
C THR A 510 30.55 -6.34 23.47
N ASP A 511 29.31 -6.41 23.92
CA ASP A 511 28.52 -5.22 24.10
C ASP A 511 29.35 -4.30 25.00
N ASN A 512 30.16 -3.41 24.41
CA ASN A 512 31.09 -2.52 25.11
C ASN A 512 30.35 -1.45 25.91
N LYS A 513 29.04 -1.63 26.08
CA LYS A 513 28.23 -0.91 27.03
C LYS A 513 28.78 -1.17 28.44
N ILE A 514 29.29 -0.10 29.02
CA ILE A 514 29.75 -0.05 30.40
C ILE A 514 28.58 -0.44 31.30
N SER A 515 28.78 -1.46 32.14
CA SER A 515 27.74 -1.97 33.02
C SER A 515 28.32 -2.35 34.38
N ILE A 516 27.44 -2.60 35.35
CA ILE A 516 27.80 -2.96 36.72
C ILE A 516 27.02 -4.17 37.20
N TYR A 517 27.65 -5.01 38.02
CA TYR A 517 27.02 -6.19 38.61
C TYR A 517 27.64 -6.50 39.99
N PRO A 518 26.94 -7.22 40.89
CA PRO A 518 25.50 -7.42 40.86
C PRO A 518 24.76 -6.08 41.02
N ASN A 519 23.56 -5.96 40.47
CA ASN A 519 22.65 -4.85 40.73
C ASN A 519 21.22 -5.41 40.81
N PRO A 520 20.60 -5.50 42.00
CA PRO A 520 21.02 -4.89 43.27
C PRO A 520 22.29 -5.50 43.89
N ALA A 521 23.08 -4.65 44.57
CA ALA A 521 24.38 -4.98 45.17
C ALA A 521 24.34 -4.99 46.70
N LYS A 522 25.09 -5.90 47.34
CA LYS A 522 25.18 -5.95 48.81
C LYS A 522 26.45 -5.26 49.33
N ASP A 523 27.62 -5.75 48.96
CA ASP A 523 28.89 -5.28 49.55
C ASP A 523 29.86 -4.71 48.51
N ILE A 524 29.76 -5.19 47.28
CA ILE A 524 30.69 -4.90 46.18
C ILE A 524 29.90 -4.73 44.89
N ILE A 525 30.33 -3.78 44.06
CA ILE A 525 29.94 -3.63 42.66
C ILE A 525 31.18 -3.87 41.80
N TYR A 526 31.03 -4.71 40.79
CA TYR A 526 32.03 -4.95 39.75
C TYR A 526 31.67 -4.11 38.52
N ILE A 527 32.67 -3.44 37.96
CA ILE A 527 32.57 -2.68 36.72
C ILE A 527 32.88 -3.64 35.56
N LYS A 528 32.09 -3.60 34.48
CA LYS A 528 32.38 -4.33 33.23
C LYS A 528 32.65 -3.37 32.09
N ASN A 529 33.48 -3.84 31.17
CA ASN A 529 33.74 -3.24 29.86
C ASN A 529 34.38 -1.83 29.94
N THR A 530 35.02 -1.48 31.06
CA THR A 530 35.84 -0.26 31.19
C THR A 530 36.76 -0.31 32.41
N ASN A 531 37.82 0.51 32.37
CA ASN A 531 38.63 0.87 33.52
C ASN A 531 38.31 2.32 33.91
N ALA A 532 37.82 2.52 35.13
CA ALA A 532 37.56 3.85 35.66
C ALA A 532 38.72 4.29 36.56
N ASP A 533 39.25 5.48 36.33
CA ASP A 533 40.33 6.07 37.14
C ASP A 533 39.79 6.52 38.51
N GLN A 534 38.53 6.98 38.51
CA GLN A 534 37.82 7.44 39.70
C GLN A 534 36.34 7.11 39.60
N TYR A 535 35.68 7.07 40.76
CA TYR A 535 34.23 7.00 40.85
C TYR A 535 33.67 7.97 41.90
N LYS A 536 32.41 8.33 41.71
CA LYS A 536 31.58 9.01 42.73
C LYS A 536 30.25 8.30 42.84
N ILE A 537 29.77 8.10 44.06
CA ILE A 537 28.42 7.61 44.33
C ILE A 537 27.60 8.80 44.84
N LEU A 538 26.48 9.07 44.18
CA LEU A 538 25.56 10.14 44.51
C LEU A 538 24.25 9.58 45.01
N ASP A 539 23.62 10.28 45.94
CA ASP A 539 22.22 10.05 46.28
C ASP A 539 21.28 10.60 45.18
N LEU A 540 19.98 10.36 45.33
CA LEU A 540 18.97 10.82 44.38
C LEU A 540 18.82 12.35 44.31
N ALA A 541 19.35 13.09 45.29
CA ALA A 541 19.40 14.54 45.30
C ALA A 541 20.68 15.08 44.63
N GLY A 542 21.56 14.20 44.13
CA GLY A 542 22.81 14.57 43.47
C GLY A 542 23.95 14.92 44.42
N ARG A 543 23.84 14.61 45.72
CA ARG A 543 24.93 14.84 46.69
C ARG A 543 25.92 13.68 46.64
N ILE A 544 27.22 13.99 46.66
CA ILE A 544 28.28 12.97 46.69
C ILE A 544 28.32 12.33 48.08
N ILE A 545 28.16 11.01 48.12
CA ILE A 545 28.18 10.20 49.35
C ILE A 545 29.53 9.50 49.52
N VAL A 546 30.09 8.98 48.43
CA VAL A 546 31.39 8.28 48.41
C VAL A 546 32.13 8.67 47.14
N GLN A 547 33.46 8.79 47.21
CA GLN A 547 34.33 8.89 46.04
C GLN A 547 35.61 8.12 46.28
N GLY A 548 36.24 7.63 45.22
CA GLY A 548 37.48 6.87 45.31
C GLY A 548 37.96 6.38 43.96
N THR A 549 38.92 5.45 44.00
CA THR A 549 39.42 4.73 42.82
C THR A 549 39.00 3.27 42.94
N PRO A 550 38.48 2.63 41.87
CA PRO A 550 38.16 1.21 41.91
C PRO A 550 39.43 0.36 42.12
N GLU A 551 39.33 -0.70 42.93
CA GLU A 551 40.41 -1.68 43.12
C GLU A 551 40.08 -2.93 42.30
N ASN A 552 40.88 -3.27 41.29
CA ASN A 552 40.61 -4.42 40.40
C ASN A 552 39.18 -4.43 39.84
N GLU A 553 38.72 -3.28 39.33
CA GLU A 553 37.36 -3.07 38.79
C GLU A 553 36.24 -3.27 39.84
N GLN A 554 36.56 -3.26 41.14
CA GLN A 554 35.60 -3.38 42.24
C GLN A 554 35.42 -2.06 42.98
N ILE A 555 34.18 -1.79 43.36
CA ILE A 555 33.77 -0.68 44.23
C ILE A 555 33.11 -1.27 45.47
N TYR A 556 33.72 -1.03 46.64
CA TYR A 556 33.19 -1.45 47.93
C TYR A 556 32.10 -0.48 48.41
N ILE A 557 30.90 -1.00 48.63
CA ILE A 557 29.70 -0.21 49.01
C ILE A 557 29.15 -0.58 50.39
N ARG A 558 29.92 -1.30 51.21
CA ARG A 558 29.50 -1.82 52.52
C ARG A 558 29.04 -0.72 53.49
N THR A 559 29.57 0.47 53.34
CA THR A 559 29.28 1.64 54.19
C THR A 559 28.00 2.39 53.78
N LEU A 560 27.44 2.09 52.61
CA LEU A 560 26.20 2.71 52.15
C LEU A 560 25.00 2.11 52.88
N ILE A 561 24.05 2.95 53.27
CA ILE A 561 22.74 2.48 53.73
C ILE A 561 21.94 1.91 52.54
N PRO A 562 21.04 0.92 52.76
CA PRO A 562 20.16 0.41 51.72
C PRO A 562 19.37 1.52 51.01
N GLY A 563 19.32 1.48 49.68
CA GLY A 563 18.71 2.56 48.89
C GLY A 563 19.16 2.60 47.42
N ASN A 564 18.63 3.56 46.67
CA ASN A 564 18.94 3.80 45.26
C ASN A 564 20.02 4.89 45.12
N TYR A 565 21.02 4.63 44.27
CA TYR A 565 22.15 5.53 44.06
C TYR A 565 22.49 5.69 42.58
N ILE A 566 23.20 6.77 42.27
CA ILE A 566 23.84 7.00 40.97
C ILE A 566 25.34 6.82 41.14
N LEU A 567 25.94 5.92 40.37
CA LEU A 567 27.36 5.74 40.26
C LEU A 567 27.88 6.50 39.03
N GLN A 568 28.76 7.47 39.26
CA GLN A 568 29.56 8.14 38.25
C GLN A 568 30.91 7.47 38.13
N LEU A 569 31.24 6.97 36.95
CA LEU A 569 32.57 6.46 36.60
C LEU A 569 33.29 7.48 35.72
N TYR A 570 34.52 7.80 36.08
CA TYR A 570 35.40 8.67 35.30
C TYR A 570 36.31 7.76 34.48
N VAL A 571 36.03 7.69 33.18
CA VAL A 571 36.74 6.85 32.21
C VAL A 571 37.37 7.74 31.13
N LYS A 572 38.25 7.18 30.30
CA LYS A 572 38.95 7.94 29.24
C LYS A 572 38.01 8.63 28.26
N GLU A 573 36.85 8.02 27.95
CA GLU A 573 35.86 8.61 27.04
C GLU A 573 34.90 9.63 27.70
N GLY A 574 35.04 9.91 28.99
CA GLY A 574 34.22 10.88 29.74
C GLY A 574 33.59 10.31 31.01
N ILE A 575 32.50 10.94 31.48
CA ILE A 575 31.80 10.53 32.70
C ILE A 575 30.61 9.64 32.34
N GLN A 576 30.56 8.44 32.92
CA GLN A 576 29.45 7.49 32.75
C GLN A 576 28.58 7.43 34.00
N ASN A 577 27.26 7.52 33.82
CA ASN A 577 26.29 7.49 34.92
C ASN A 577 25.51 6.17 34.91
N LEU A 578 25.62 5.40 35.99
CA LEU A 578 24.94 4.12 36.17
C LEU A 578 24.06 4.18 37.41
N LYS A 579 22.90 3.51 37.41
CA LYS A 579 22.02 3.43 38.59
C LYS A 579 22.20 2.08 39.27
N PHE A 580 22.29 2.07 40.59
CA PHE A 580 22.29 0.80 41.34
C PHE A 580 21.48 0.87 42.63
N ILE A 581 21.10 -0.30 43.11
CA ILE A 581 20.35 -0.50 44.34
C ILE A 581 21.27 -1.17 45.37
N LYS A 582 21.54 -0.51 46.49
CA LYS A 582 22.17 -1.13 47.68
C LYS A 582 21.10 -1.90 48.43
N LYS A 583 21.30 -3.21 48.59
CA LYS A 583 20.48 -4.07 49.46
C LYS A 583 20.79 -3.88 50.94
#